data_AF-A0A7V3EJT6-F1
#
_entry.id   AF-A0A7V3EJT6-F1
#
_cell.length_a   1.000
_cell.length_b   1.000
_cell.length_c   1.000
_cell.angle_alpha   90.00
_cell.angle_beta   90.00
_cell.angle_gamma   90.00
#
_symmetry.space_group_name_H-M   'P 1'
#
loop_
_entity.id
_entity.type
_entity.pdbx_description
1 polymer ?
#
loop_
_entity_poly.entity_id
_entity_poly.type
_entity_poly.pdbx_seq_one_letter_code
_entity_poly.pdbx_strand_id
1 'polypeptide(L)'
;MSENSIILYPSNWLYNSGVIGLLMVRERASEPVGQDLLPDGSCRIPENYFAPLSINNKPIPKAIVNLVNALVSDDDLSSWLDDTNRIKYQEFFSILGQFGYKFIRAGNRLFASKMPYQNLVQFSEWQSFEYAELVGKIPELLKVNSGNLCNLCAQYPVFILDPNSKLQQRLCKLQSSHLKNLGPSLGEFPNGFWGLNESMGICYLCSFLLIHHHFALTRLSDGSQIFINAPSFRLMHHLNRFAQNVFGVLSSEESRNKRNILAISLIEYVTKIQATLGIWTGMNIEIITRQDDQVDFFSLPYEIIKLISDRPIASLLSQIGEFGILNYVLDKNFSQLMEIGYRLLRIGLKPKGTHGKSDSDFINQTLHLNKNRSNPRYVAEQIFQLCALIEEKKRRETHEYISTSRN
;
A
#
# COMPACT_ATOMS: atom_id res chain seq x y z
N MET A 1 6.71 28.96 -15.49
CA MET A 1 5.64 29.13 -14.49
C MET A 1 5.99 28.26 -13.31
N SER A 2 6.42 28.83 -12.20
CA SER A 2 6.63 28.09 -10.95
C SER A 2 5.25 27.79 -10.35
N GLU A 3 4.63 26.69 -10.76
CA GLU A 3 3.39 26.25 -10.14
C GLU A 3 3.69 25.93 -8.67
N ASN A 4 3.07 26.68 -7.76
CA ASN A 4 3.16 26.39 -6.34
C ASN A 4 2.66 24.96 -6.10
N SER A 5 3.47 24.17 -5.40
CA SER A 5 3.19 22.77 -5.17
C SER A 5 3.64 22.34 -3.79
N ILE A 6 2.86 21.46 -3.20
CA ILE A 6 3.12 20.83 -1.91
C ILE A 6 4.02 19.61 -2.18
N ILE A 7 5.19 19.56 -1.54
CA ILE A 7 6.11 18.43 -1.63
C ILE A 7 5.89 17.52 -0.43
N LEU A 8 5.82 16.22 -0.68
CA LEU A 8 5.62 15.16 0.30
C LEU A 8 6.80 14.19 0.27
N TYR A 9 7.29 13.85 1.45
CA TYR A 9 8.35 12.85 1.63
C TYR A 9 7.80 11.59 2.29
N PRO A 10 8.24 10.38 1.88
CA PRO A 10 7.87 9.14 2.57
C PRO A 10 8.21 9.19 4.05
N SER A 11 7.31 8.68 4.88
CA SER A 11 7.43 8.61 6.35
C SER A 11 6.92 7.24 6.81
N ASN A 12 5.99 7.19 7.77
CA ASN A 12 5.34 5.96 8.25
C ASN A 12 4.31 5.41 7.25
N TRP A 13 4.00 4.11 7.38
CA TRP A 13 3.10 3.40 6.47
C TRP A 13 1.68 3.99 6.39
N LEU A 14 1.15 4.53 7.49
CA LEU A 14 -0.22 5.07 7.54
C LEU A 14 -0.30 6.38 6.75
N TYR A 15 0.68 7.26 6.94
CA TYR A 15 0.82 8.45 6.12
C TYR A 15 1.09 8.09 4.65
N ASN A 16 2.00 7.16 4.39
CA ASN A 16 2.37 6.76 3.04
C ASN A 16 1.18 6.16 2.26
N SER A 17 0.41 5.29 2.91
CA SER A 17 -0.83 4.73 2.33
C SER A 17 -1.88 5.81 2.10
N GLY A 18 -1.96 6.83 2.95
CA GLY A 18 -2.78 8.03 2.72
C GLY A 18 -2.38 8.78 1.44
N VAL A 19 -1.09 9.00 1.23
CA VAL A 19 -0.56 9.64 0.01
C VAL A 19 -0.86 8.80 -1.23
N ILE A 20 -0.54 7.49 -1.20
CA ILE A 20 -0.85 6.59 -2.32
C ILE A 20 -2.36 6.55 -2.59
N GLY A 21 -3.18 6.49 -1.55
CA GLY A 21 -4.63 6.52 -1.65
C GLY A 21 -5.14 7.80 -2.32
N LEU A 22 -4.55 8.96 -2.01
CA LEU A 22 -4.87 10.21 -2.67
C LEU A 22 -4.51 10.18 -4.16
N LEU A 23 -3.33 9.66 -4.52
CA LEU A 23 -2.93 9.50 -5.93
C LEU A 23 -3.90 8.60 -6.68
N MET A 24 -4.36 7.52 -6.06
CA MET A 24 -5.36 6.63 -6.64
C MET A 24 -6.73 7.30 -6.84
N VAL A 25 -7.15 8.16 -5.91
CA VAL A 25 -8.36 8.98 -6.08
C VAL A 25 -8.21 9.92 -7.28
N ARG A 26 -7.04 10.56 -7.44
CA ARG A 26 -6.74 11.41 -8.60
C ARG A 26 -6.74 10.63 -9.92
N GLU A 27 -6.17 9.43 -9.95
CA GLU A 27 -6.21 8.56 -11.13
C GLU A 27 -7.63 8.17 -11.54
N ARG A 28 -8.50 7.86 -10.56
CA ARG A 28 -9.92 7.57 -10.82
C ARG A 28 -10.66 8.78 -11.40
N ALA A 29 -10.22 9.99 -11.06
CA ALA A 29 -10.68 11.24 -11.66
C ALA A 29 -10.02 11.54 -13.03
N SER A 30 -9.30 10.59 -13.62
CA SER A 30 -8.54 10.72 -14.87
C SER A 30 -7.45 11.80 -14.85
N GLU A 31 -6.88 12.09 -13.68
CA GLU A 31 -5.75 13.01 -13.57
C GLU A 31 -4.41 12.28 -13.77
N PRO A 32 -3.45 12.90 -14.50
CA PRO A 32 -2.12 12.34 -14.64
C PRO A 32 -1.33 12.50 -13.33
N VAL A 33 -1.04 11.39 -12.64
CA VAL A 33 -0.23 11.39 -11.40
C VAL A 33 1.23 11.01 -11.62
N GLY A 34 1.57 10.41 -12.77
CA GLY A 34 2.93 9.92 -13.02
C GLY A 34 4.00 11.01 -13.01
N GLN A 35 3.65 12.24 -13.39
CA GLN A 35 4.56 13.40 -13.38
C GLN A 35 4.76 13.98 -11.97
N ASP A 36 3.88 13.63 -11.03
CA ASP A 36 3.95 14.08 -9.65
C ASP A 36 4.84 13.18 -8.78
N LEU A 37 5.20 12.00 -9.28
CA LEU A 37 6.09 11.05 -8.63
C LEU A 37 7.54 11.32 -9.04
N LEU A 38 8.30 11.93 -8.14
CA LEU A 38 9.64 12.45 -8.45
C LEU A 38 10.72 11.35 -8.38
N PRO A 39 11.84 11.50 -9.14
CA PRO A 39 12.93 10.53 -9.14
C PRO A 39 13.61 10.34 -7.78
N ASP A 40 13.59 11.35 -6.91
CA ASP A 40 14.14 11.31 -5.56
C ASP A 40 13.24 10.56 -4.56
N GLY A 41 12.09 10.04 -5.01
CA GLY A 41 11.13 9.30 -4.20
C GLY A 41 10.07 10.15 -3.50
N SER A 42 10.16 11.48 -3.60
CA SER A 42 9.13 12.40 -3.12
C SER A 42 7.93 12.47 -4.08
N CYS A 43 6.84 13.08 -3.61
CA CYS A 43 5.64 13.30 -4.40
C CYS A 43 5.25 14.78 -4.36
N ARG A 44 4.83 15.31 -5.50
CA ARG A 44 4.34 16.68 -5.65
C ARG A 44 2.82 16.70 -5.75
N ILE A 45 2.16 17.58 -5.00
CA ILE A 45 0.73 17.85 -5.18
C ILE A 45 0.58 19.32 -5.59
N PRO A 46 0.03 19.60 -6.79
CA PRO A 46 -0.26 20.96 -7.20
C PRO A 46 -1.18 21.67 -6.20
N GLU A 47 -0.89 22.92 -5.81
CA GLU A 47 -1.76 23.67 -4.87
C GLU A 47 -3.18 23.85 -5.45
N ASN A 48 -3.30 23.99 -6.77
CA ASN A 48 -4.59 24.10 -7.46
C ASN A 48 -5.46 22.83 -7.36
N TYR A 49 -4.93 21.72 -6.85
CA TYR A 49 -5.72 20.54 -6.51
C TYR A 49 -6.74 20.81 -5.41
N PHE A 50 -6.48 21.80 -4.55
CA PHE A 50 -7.38 22.23 -3.49
C PHE A 50 -8.26 23.42 -3.90
N ALA A 51 -8.08 23.94 -5.11
CA ALA A 51 -8.87 25.06 -5.60
C ALA A 51 -10.36 24.69 -5.76
N PRO A 52 -11.28 25.64 -5.54
CA PRO A 52 -12.71 25.42 -5.70
C PRO A 52 -13.09 25.17 -7.16
N LEU A 53 -13.99 24.22 -7.38
CA LEU A 53 -14.74 24.03 -8.61
C LEU A 53 -16.18 24.50 -8.39
N SER A 54 -16.74 25.23 -9.35
CA SER A 54 -18.14 25.62 -9.33
C SER A 54 -19.02 24.40 -9.61
N ILE A 55 -19.66 23.86 -8.57
CA ILE A 55 -20.62 22.76 -8.69
C ILE A 55 -22.02 23.31 -8.47
N ASN A 56 -22.76 23.48 -9.56
CA ASN A 56 -24.06 24.14 -9.56
C ASN A 56 -23.99 25.51 -8.86
N ASN A 57 -24.56 25.65 -7.67
CA ASN A 57 -24.65 26.93 -6.95
C ASN A 57 -23.59 27.13 -5.85
N LYS A 58 -22.71 26.16 -5.60
CA LYS A 58 -21.70 26.26 -4.52
C LYS A 58 -20.30 25.84 -5.00
N PRO A 59 -19.25 26.60 -4.67
CA PRO A 59 -17.88 26.17 -4.91
C PRO A 59 -17.50 25.02 -3.96
N ILE A 60 -16.97 23.93 -4.51
CA ILE A 60 -16.48 22.77 -3.75
C ILE A 60 -15.04 22.49 -4.19
N PRO A 61 -14.07 22.29 -3.27
CA PRO A 61 -12.69 22.00 -3.66
C PRO A 61 -12.58 20.78 -4.57
N LYS A 62 -11.73 20.88 -5.60
CA LYS A 62 -11.47 19.78 -6.54
C LYS A 62 -11.09 18.47 -5.81
N ALA A 63 -10.26 18.58 -4.77
CA ALA A 63 -9.89 17.46 -3.90
C ALA A 63 -11.11 16.72 -3.29
N ILE A 64 -12.15 17.45 -2.87
CA ILE A 64 -13.40 16.88 -2.32
C ILE A 64 -14.24 16.26 -3.43
N VAL A 65 -14.36 16.93 -4.59
CA VAL A 65 -15.08 16.40 -5.75
C VAL A 65 -14.52 15.04 -6.17
N ASN A 66 -13.20 14.93 -6.26
CA ASN A 66 -12.53 13.69 -6.62
C ASN A 66 -12.75 12.60 -5.57
N LEU A 67 -12.62 12.92 -4.28
CA LEU A 67 -12.89 11.98 -3.19
C LEU A 67 -14.32 11.43 -3.26
N VAL A 68 -15.31 12.30 -3.45
CA VAL A 68 -16.73 11.91 -3.56
C VAL A 68 -16.95 10.96 -4.74
N ASN A 69 -16.41 11.30 -5.92
CA ASN A 69 -16.54 10.47 -7.11
C ASN A 69 -15.78 9.14 -7.00
N ALA A 70 -14.68 9.10 -6.25
CA ALA A 70 -13.94 7.86 -6.01
C ALA A 70 -14.64 6.92 -5.02
N LEU A 71 -15.47 7.46 -4.12
CA LEU A 71 -16.23 6.70 -3.11
C LEU A 71 -17.57 6.19 -3.64
N VAL A 72 -18.23 6.96 -4.51
CA VAL A 72 -19.62 6.71 -4.92
C VAL A 72 -19.67 6.53 -6.43
N SER A 73 -19.78 5.28 -6.88
CA SER A 73 -20.09 4.95 -8.27
C SER A 73 -21.56 5.26 -8.59
N ASP A 74 -21.90 5.36 -9.88
CA ASP A 74 -23.28 5.59 -10.30
C ASP A 74 -24.20 4.41 -9.92
N ASP A 75 -23.67 3.18 -9.92
CA ASP A 75 -24.38 1.99 -9.46
C ASP A 75 -24.68 2.03 -7.94
N ASP A 76 -23.69 2.42 -7.11
CA ASP A 76 -23.93 2.61 -5.67
C ASP A 76 -24.97 3.70 -5.43
N LEU A 77 -24.86 4.82 -6.15
CA LEU A 77 -25.80 5.92 -6.01
C LEU A 77 -27.22 5.51 -6.38
N SER A 78 -27.41 4.87 -7.53
CA SER A 78 -28.74 4.46 -8.01
C SER A 78 -29.40 3.47 -7.05
N SER A 79 -28.63 2.52 -6.50
CA SER A 79 -29.13 1.56 -5.50
C SER A 79 -29.55 2.22 -4.17
N TRP A 80 -28.87 3.30 -3.79
CA TRP A 80 -29.14 4.03 -2.54
C TRP A 80 -30.25 5.08 -2.68
N LEU A 81 -30.45 5.63 -3.88
CA LEU A 81 -31.33 6.78 -4.12
C LEU A 81 -32.79 6.36 -4.39
N ASP A 82 -33.43 5.84 -3.33
CA ASP A 82 -34.87 5.59 -3.26
C ASP A 82 -35.68 6.89 -3.03
N ASP A 83 -37.01 6.79 -3.08
CA ASP A 83 -37.91 7.94 -2.90
C ASP A 83 -37.73 8.62 -1.53
N THR A 84 -37.42 7.85 -0.50
CA THR A 84 -37.19 8.36 0.86
C THR A 84 -35.94 9.24 0.91
N ASN A 85 -34.83 8.75 0.36
CA ASN A 85 -33.55 9.47 0.33
C ASN A 85 -33.59 10.68 -0.61
N ARG A 86 -34.34 10.60 -1.72
CA ARG A 86 -34.57 11.75 -2.61
C ARG A 86 -35.21 12.90 -1.86
N ILE A 87 -36.30 12.63 -1.14
CA ILE A 87 -37.02 13.64 -0.34
C ILE A 87 -36.11 14.15 0.78
N LYS A 88 -35.48 13.24 1.53
CA LYS A 88 -34.66 13.59 2.69
C LYS A 88 -33.49 14.51 2.34
N TYR A 89 -32.85 14.31 1.19
CA TYR A 89 -31.64 15.04 0.80
C TYR A 89 -31.86 16.00 -0.38
N GLN A 90 -33.12 16.38 -0.65
CA GLN A 90 -33.49 17.27 -1.74
C GLN A 90 -32.77 18.62 -1.67
N GLU A 91 -32.49 19.15 -0.47
CA GLU A 91 -31.76 20.41 -0.31
C GLU A 91 -30.36 20.37 -0.94
N PHE A 92 -29.66 19.23 -0.81
CA PHE A 92 -28.32 19.07 -1.37
C PHE A 92 -28.37 18.98 -2.89
N PHE A 93 -29.44 18.40 -3.45
CA PHE A 93 -29.70 18.44 -4.88
C PHE A 93 -29.95 19.88 -5.37
N SER A 94 -30.71 20.68 -4.63
CA SER A 94 -30.94 22.09 -4.99
C SER A 94 -29.66 22.92 -4.97
N ILE A 95 -28.72 22.62 -4.06
CA ILE A 95 -27.44 23.35 -3.94
C ILE A 95 -26.43 22.86 -4.99
N LEU A 96 -26.23 21.55 -5.12
CA LEU A 96 -25.13 20.93 -5.89
C LEU A 96 -25.58 20.15 -7.14
N GLY A 97 -26.87 20.16 -7.47
CA GLY A 97 -27.44 19.32 -8.53
C GLY A 97 -27.30 17.83 -8.21
N GLN A 98 -27.13 16.99 -9.25
CA GLN A 98 -26.93 15.54 -9.09
C GLN A 98 -25.74 15.19 -8.19
N PHE A 99 -24.70 16.03 -8.17
CA PHE A 99 -23.55 15.85 -7.29
C PHE A 99 -23.93 15.94 -5.81
N GLY A 100 -24.99 16.64 -5.45
CA GLY A 100 -25.47 16.74 -4.06
C GLY A 100 -25.80 15.40 -3.42
N TYR A 101 -26.44 14.49 -4.19
CA TYR A 101 -26.71 13.15 -3.68
C TYR A 101 -25.43 12.32 -3.52
N LYS A 102 -24.48 12.42 -4.47
CA LYS A 102 -23.16 11.79 -4.33
C LYS A 102 -22.40 12.31 -3.12
N PHE A 103 -22.41 13.63 -2.91
CA PHE A 103 -21.77 14.29 -1.79
C PHE A 103 -22.28 13.75 -0.45
N ILE A 104 -23.60 13.63 -0.29
CA ILE A 104 -24.20 13.07 0.93
C ILE A 104 -23.93 11.58 1.08
N ARG A 105 -24.02 10.81 -0.01
CA ARG A 105 -23.70 9.38 0.02
C ARG A 105 -22.25 9.13 0.44
N ALA A 106 -21.30 9.93 -0.04
CA ALA A 106 -19.90 9.86 0.36
C ALA A 106 -19.74 10.15 1.87
N GLY A 107 -20.37 11.21 2.38
CA GLY A 107 -20.39 11.50 3.81
C GLY A 107 -20.99 10.37 4.64
N ASN A 108 -22.05 9.72 4.16
CA ASN A 108 -22.66 8.57 4.81
C ASN A 108 -21.72 7.35 4.89
N ARG A 109 -20.76 7.23 3.97
CA ARG A 109 -19.79 6.12 3.96
C ARG A 109 -18.57 6.39 4.85
N LEU A 110 -18.26 7.67 5.11
CA LEU A 110 -17.08 8.06 5.87
C LEU A 110 -17.40 8.45 7.32
N PHE A 111 -18.47 9.23 7.53
CA PHE A 111 -18.67 10.05 8.74
C PHE A 111 -19.99 9.79 9.47
N ALA A 112 -20.92 9.03 8.89
CA ALA A 112 -22.16 8.66 9.57
C ALA A 112 -21.90 7.71 10.76
N SER A 113 -22.94 7.45 11.54
CA SER A 113 -22.86 6.55 12.70
C SER A 113 -22.27 5.19 12.31
N LYS A 114 -21.32 4.73 13.12
CA LYS A 114 -20.54 3.49 12.98
C LYS A 114 -19.58 3.44 11.79
N MET A 115 -19.40 4.53 11.05
CA MET A 115 -18.48 4.60 9.91
C MET A 115 -17.03 4.91 10.33
N PRO A 116 -16.04 4.65 9.45
CA PRO A 116 -14.62 4.60 9.82
C PRO A 116 -14.05 5.87 10.46
N TYR A 117 -14.57 7.04 10.05
CA TYR A 117 -14.02 8.35 10.41
C TYR A 117 -15.02 9.26 11.13
N GLN A 118 -16.12 8.68 11.67
CA GLN A 118 -17.18 9.43 12.38
C GLN A 118 -16.65 10.33 13.51
N ASN A 119 -15.56 9.92 14.16
CA ASN A 119 -14.97 10.64 15.29
C ASN A 119 -13.96 11.70 14.82
N LEU A 120 -13.48 11.63 13.58
CA LEU A 120 -12.61 12.65 13.00
C LEU A 120 -13.45 13.85 12.51
N VAL A 121 -14.44 13.56 11.67
CA VAL A 121 -15.39 14.54 11.12
C VAL A 121 -16.80 14.05 11.42
N GLN A 122 -17.61 14.92 12.03
CA GLN A 122 -19.02 14.61 12.28
C GLN A 122 -19.82 14.78 11.00
N PHE A 123 -20.84 13.94 10.82
CA PHE A 123 -21.67 14.00 9.62
C PHE A 123 -22.34 15.37 9.41
N SER A 124 -22.71 16.06 10.49
CA SER A 124 -23.26 17.43 10.42
C SER A 124 -22.26 18.46 9.87
N GLU A 125 -20.97 18.30 10.14
CA GLU A 125 -19.90 19.19 9.65
C GLU A 125 -19.57 18.93 8.18
N TRP A 126 -19.84 17.70 7.72
CA TRP A 126 -19.85 17.38 6.29
C TRP A 126 -21.06 18.01 5.60
N GLN A 127 -22.25 17.88 6.19
CA GLN A 127 -23.50 18.45 5.67
C GLN A 127 -23.48 19.98 5.61
N SER A 128 -22.85 20.65 6.58
CA SER A 128 -22.68 22.10 6.58
C SER A 128 -21.56 22.60 5.65
N PHE A 129 -20.85 21.70 4.97
CA PHE A 129 -19.68 21.96 4.13
C PHE A 129 -18.43 22.47 4.86
N GLU A 130 -18.45 22.57 6.19
CA GLU A 130 -17.34 23.09 7.00
C GLU A 130 -16.02 22.34 6.72
N TYR A 131 -16.08 21.00 6.67
CA TYR A 131 -14.89 20.19 6.36
C TYR A 131 -14.39 20.42 4.93
N ALA A 132 -15.30 20.51 3.95
CA ALA A 132 -14.92 20.77 2.57
C ALA A 132 -14.24 22.15 2.43
N GLU A 133 -14.79 23.17 3.09
CA GLU A 133 -14.22 24.52 3.08
C GLU A 133 -12.83 24.58 3.73
N LEU A 134 -12.58 23.81 4.80
CA LEU A 134 -11.25 23.68 5.39
C LEU A 134 -10.26 22.97 4.45
N VAL A 135 -10.69 21.92 3.75
CA VAL A 135 -9.83 21.22 2.77
C VAL A 135 -9.40 22.18 1.65
N GLY A 136 -10.29 23.07 1.20
CA GLY A 136 -9.94 24.09 0.21
C GLY A 136 -8.87 25.08 0.66
N LYS A 137 -8.70 25.27 1.97
CA LYS A 137 -7.72 26.19 2.57
C LYS A 137 -6.38 25.55 2.90
N ILE A 138 -6.21 24.24 2.62
CA ILE A 138 -4.98 23.52 2.99
C ILE A 138 -3.72 24.24 2.47
N PRO A 139 -3.60 24.66 1.20
CA PRO A 139 -2.39 25.34 0.71
C PRO A 139 -1.99 26.58 1.53
N GLU A 140 -2.97 27.40 1.94
CA GLU A 140 -2.72 28.57 2.78
C GLU A 140 -2.33 28.18 4.20
N LEU A 141 -2.98 27.14 4.76
CA LEU A 141 -2.70 26.65 6.11
C LEU A 141 -1.28 26.10 6.25
N LEU A 142 -0.73 25.50 5.20
CA LEU A 142 0.64 24.96 5.22
C LEU A 142 1.73 26.04 5.22
N LYS A 143 1.39 27.28 4.84
CA LYS A 143 2.32 28.43 4.77
C LYS A 143 2.50 29.15 6.11
N VAL A 144 1.77 28.74 7.14
CA VAL A 144 1.82 29.34 8.48
C VAL A 144 3.10 28.90 9.19
N ASN A 145 3.97 29.84 9.57
CA ASN A 145 5.25 29.52 10.24
C ASN A 145 5.14 29.37 11.77
N SER A 146 3.96 28.99 12.28
CA SER A 146 3.70 28.89 13.73
C SER A 146 3.15 27.51 14.10
N GLY A 147 3.71 26.93 15.16
CA GLY A 147 3.24 25.66 15.73
C GLY A 147 4.31 24.57 15.71
N ASN A 148 4.02 23.46 16.39
CA ASN A 148 4.87 22.28 16.36
C ASN A 148 4.75 21.57 15.00
N LEU A 149 5.83 20.91 14.58
CA LEU A 149 5.80 20.08 13.36
C LEU A 149 4.87 18.87 13.54
N CYS A 150 4.18 18.51 12.47
CA CYS A 150 3.26 17.38 12.43
C CYS A 150 3.98 16.06 12.73
N ASN A 151 3.44 15.26 13.65
CA ASN A 151 4.02 13.97 14.03
C ASN A 151 3.96 12.90 12.91
N LEU A 152 3.15 13.09 11.86
CA LEU A 152 3.05 12.15 10.73
C LEU A 152 4.03 12.47 9.59
N CYS A 153 4.04 13.72 9.12
CA CYS A 153 4.89 14.12 7.99
C CYS A 153 6.18 14.84 8.39
N ALA A 154 6.31 15.26 9.65
CA ALA A 154 7.43 16.03 10.18
C ALA A 154 7.75 17.35 9.45
N GLN A 155 6.86 17.82 8.56
CA GLN A 155 7.14 18.93 7.66
C GLN A 155 6.26 20.16 7.91
N TYR A 156 4.97 19.94 8.13
CA TYR A 156 3.99 21.02 8.19
C TYR A 156 3.54 21.30 9.63
N PRO A 157 3.22 22.57 9.95
CA PRO A 157 2.83 22.98 11.29
C PRO A 157 1.50 22.37 11.73
N VAL A 158 1.35 22.20 13.03
CA VAL A 158 0.09 21.87 13.71
C VAL A 158 -0.36 23.10 14.46
N PHE A 159 -1.51 23.64 14.08
CA PHE A 159 -2.14 24.77 14.73
C PHE A 159 -3.65 24.74 14.50
N ILE A 160 -4.40 25.41 15.37
CA ILE A 160 -5.84 25.54 15.30
C ILE A 160 -6.14 27.01 14.98
N LEU A 161 -6.87 27.29 13.90
CA LEU A 161 -7.24 28.67 13.52
C LEU A 161 -8.28 29.25 14.49
N ASP A 162 -9.33 28.48 14.76
CA ASP A 162 -10.39 28.84 15.70
C ASP A 162 -10.37 27.88 16.89
N PRO A 163 -9.89 28.32 18.07
CA PRO A 163 -9.86 27.51 19.27
C PRO A 163 -11.22 26.94 19.68
N ASN A 164 -12.33 27.55 19.24
CA ASN A 164 -13.69 27.07 19.55
C ASN A 164 -14.19 26.03 18.54
N SER A 165 -13.53 25.85 17.39
CA SER A 165 -13.92 24.86 16.39
C SER A 165 -13.55 23.46 16.85
N LYS A 166 -14.58 22.68 17.23
CA LYS A 166 -14.42 21.26 17.58
C LYS A 166 -13.88 20.44 16.41
N LEU A 167 -14.26 20.77 15.18
CA LEU A 167 -13.72 20.11 13.98
C LEU A 167 -12.22 20.30 13.88
N GLN A 168 -11.72 21.54 13.96
CA GLN A 168 -10.29 21.81 13.86
C GLN A 168 -9.50 21.15 14.99
N GLN A 169 -10.02 21.16 16.22
CA GLN A 169 -9.40 20.43 17.34
C GLN A 169 -9.20 18.94 17.02
N ARG A 170 -10.20 18.27 16.42
CA ARG A 170 -10.10 16.84 16.06
C ARG A 170 -9.21 16.61 14.84
N LEU A 171 -9.21 17.51 13.85
CA LEU A 171 -8.33 17.43 12.70
C LEU A 171 -6.85 17.64 13.06
N CYS A 172 -6.56 18.42 14.11
CA CYS A 172 -5.19 18.71 14.53
C CYS A 172 -4.65 17.78 15.63
N LYS A 173 -5.52 16.96 16.24
CA LYS A 173 -5.16 16.02 17.31
C LYS A 173 -5.66 14.62 16.97
N LEU A 174 -4.80 13.78 16.40
CA LEU A 174 -5.15 12.41 16.09
C LEU A 174 -5.20 11.56 17.36
N GLN A 175 -6.29 10.83 17.54
CA GLN A 175 -6.50 9.86 18.63
C GLN A 175 -6.89 8.51 18.04
N SER A 176 -6.69 7.42 18.79
CA SER A 176 -7.07 6.06 18.35
C SER A 176 -8.55 5.96 17.96
N SER A 177 -9.42 6.69 18.68
CA SER A 177 -10.86 6.77 18.40
C SER A 177 -11.20 7.35 17.03
N HIS A 178 -10.31 8.13 16.40
CA HIS A 178 -10.54 8.77 15.10
C HIS A 178 -10.43 7.80 13.92
N LEU A 179 -9.83 6.62 14.14
CA LEU A 179 -9.65 5.58 13.14
C LEU A 179 -10.27 4.29 13.65
N LYS A 180 -11.60 4.17 13.59
CA LYS A 180 -12.31 2.98 14.09
C LYS A 180 -11.78 1.67 13.48
N ASN A 181 -11.28 1.74 12.26
CA ASN A 181 -10.71 0.60 11.52
C ASN A 181 -9.28 0.23 11.92
N LEU A 182 -8.58 1.08 12.68
CA LEU A 182 -7.15 0.93 13.03
C LEU A 182 -6.87 1.14 14.52
N GLY A 183 -7.90 1.45 15.32
CA GLY A 183 -7.82 1.72 16.75
C GLY A 183 -8.85 0.87 17.51
N PRO A 184 -8.57 0.51 18.77
CA PRO A 184 -9.47 -0.33 19.56
C PRO A 184 -10.84 0.33 19.74
N SER A 185 -11.86 -0.52 19.94
CA SER A 185 -13.22 -0.08 20.20
C SER A 185 -13.32 0.65 21.55
N LEU A 186 -14.32 1.54 21.69
CA LEU A 186 -14.61 2.25 22.94
C LEU A 186 -14.93 1.23 24.06
N GLY A 187 -14.00 1.04 25.00
CA GLY A 187 -14.15 0.14 26.15
C GLY A 187 -13.16 -1.03 26.19
N GLU A 188 -12.41 -1.27 25.11
CA GLU A 188 -11.31 -2.22 25.10
C GLU A 188 -10.00 -1.52 25.51
N PHE A 189 -9.18 -2.23 26.30
CA PHE A 189 -7.91 -1.75 26.86
C PHE A 189 -7.12 -0.96 25.81
N PRO A 190 -6.59 0.25 26.13
CA PRO A 190 -5.88 1.04 25.15
C PRO A 190 -4.59 0.29 24.83
N ASN A 191 -4.53 -0.41 23.69
CA ASN A 191 -3.25 -0.81 23.16
C ASN A 191 -2.47 0.49 22.94
N GLY A 192 -1.38 0.64 23.71
CA GLY A 192 -0.59 1.85 23.79
C GLY A 192 -0.28 2.38 22.41
N PHE A 193 -0.96 3.45 22.01
CA PHE A 193 -0.73 4.08 20.72
C PHE A 193 0.70 4.65 20.76
N TRP A 194 1.62 4.01 20.03
CA TRP A 194 2.98 4.48 19.74
C TRP A 194 3.76 5.05 20.95
N GLY A 195 3.95 4.24 21.99
CA GLY A 195 4.87 4.60 23.09
C GLY A 195 4.26 5.51 24.17
N LEU A 196 3.02 5.24 24.60
CA LEU A 196 2.35 5.87 25.76
C LEU A 196 1.86 7.31 25.57
N ASN A 197 1.70 7.80 24.34
CA ASN A 197 1.04 9.09 24.08
C ASN A 197 -0.42 8.89 23.60
N GLU A 198 -1.38 9.42 24.35
CA GLU A 198 -2.82 9.29 24.07
C GLU A 198 -3.29 10.04 22.81
N SER A 199 -2.42 10.86 22.21
CA SER A 199 -2.72 11.63 20.99
C SER A 199 -1.48 12.14 20.30
N MET A 200 -1.58 12.40 18.99
CA MET A 200 -0.51 13.00 18.19
C MET A 200 -0.99 14.27 17.48
N GLY A 201 -0.14 15.29 17.42
CA GLY A 201 -0.42 16.51 16.67
C GLY A 201 -0.24 16.26 15.17
N ILE A 202 -1.27 16.53 14.37
CA ILE A 202 -1.21 16.36 12.92
C ILE A 202 -1.64 17.62 12.17
N CYS A 203 -1.03 17.89 11.02
CA CYS A 203 -1.43 19.04 10.20
C CYS A 203 -2.72 18.74 9.42
N TYR A 204 -3.39 19.78 8.94
CA TYR A 204 -4.61 19.66 8.14
C TYR A 204 -4.43 18.77 6.90
N LEU A 205 -3.28 18.86 6.22
CA LEU A 205 -2.99 17.99 5.08
C LEU A 205 -2.92 16.51 5.50
N CYS A 206 -2.22 16.18 6.57
CA CYS A 206 -2.16 14.81 7.06
C CYS A 206 -3.54 14.30 7.49
N SER A 207 -4.37 15.13 8.12
CA SER A 207 -5.75 14.77 8.47
C SER A 207 -6.58 14.40 7.22
N PHE A 208 -6.37 15.13 6.12
CA PHE A 208 -7.00 14.85 4.83
C PHE A 208 -6.41 13.58 4.18
N LEU A 209 -5.10 13.36 4.24
CA LEU A 209 -4.47 12.15 3.70
C LEU A 209 -4.94 10.89 4.44
N LEU A 210 -5.19 10.96 5.75
CA LEU A 210 -5.64 9.81 6.54
C LEU A 210 -6.96 9.21 6.05
N ILE A 211 -7.90 10.02 5.56
CA ILE A 211 -9.17 9.49 5.04
C ILE A 211 -9.01 8.80 3.69
N HIS A 212 -7.82 8.86 3.06
CA HIS A 212 -7.55 8.22 1.77
C HIS A 212 -6.85 6.86 1.90
N HIS A 213 -6.31 6.49 3.07
CA HIS A 213 -5.46 5.30 3.20
C HIS A 213 -6.11 4.02 2.69
N HIS A 214 -7.43 3.89 2.86
CA HIS A 214 -8.18 2.70 2.47
C HIS A 214 -8.22 2.46 0.95
N PHE A 215 -7.98 3.49 0.12
CA PHE A 215 -7.87 3.33 -1.33
C PHE A 215 -6.58 2.61 -1.74
N ALA A 216 -5.51 2.75 -0.96
CA ALA A 216 -4.22 2.11 -1.22
C ALA A 216 -4.21 0.62 -0.83
N LEU A 217 -5.15 0.18 -0.01
CA LEU A 217 -5.23 -1.19 0.48
C LEU A 217 -5.77 -2.12 -0.60
N THR A 218 -5.01 -3.18 -0.91
CA THR A 218 -5.42 -4.23 -1.85
C THR A 218 -6.12 -5.35 -1.09
N ARG A 219 -7.40 -5.60 -1.37
CA ARG A 219 -8.12 -6.72 -0.74
C ARG A 219 -7.71 -8.05 -1.39
N LEU A 220 -7.39 -9.02 -0.56
CA LEU A 220 -7.09 -10.39 -0.94
C LEU A 220 -8.35 -11.27 -0.86
N SER A 221 -8.24 -12.45 -1.45
CA SER A 221 -9.32 -13.44 -1.54
C SER A 221 -9.77 -14.02 -0.20
N ASP A 222 -8.87 -14.06 0.79
CA ASP A 222 -9.17 -14.46 2.17
C ASP A 222 -9.82 -13.32 2.99
N GLY A 223 -10.08 -12.17 2.35
CA GLY A 223 -10.67 -11.00 2.99
C GLY A 223 -9.65 -10.07 3.63
N SER A 224 -8.39 -10.50 3.79
CA SER A 224 -7.31 -9.64 4.29
C SER A 224 -6.99 -8.51 3.32
N GLN A 225 -6.30 -7.48 3.78
CA GLN A 225 -5.86 -6.36 2.96
C GLN A 225 -4.36 -6.19 3.05
N ILE A 226 -3.71 -5.81 1.95
CA ILE A 226 -2.27 -5.57 1.92
C ILE A 226 -1.92 -4.17 1.41
N PHE A 227 -0.82 -3.63 1.92
CA PHE A 227 -0.16 -2.45 1.40
C PHE A 227 1.35 -2.64 1.42
N ILE A 228 2.02 -2.28 0.33
CA ILE A 228 3.48 -2.36 0.24
C ILE A 228 4.06 -0.97 0.51
N ASN A 229 4.65 -0.82 1.70
CA ASN A 229 5.34 0.39 2.12
C ASN A 229 6.81 0.35 1.67
N ALA A 230 7.35 1.47 1.19
CA ALA A 230 8.70 1.56 0.66
C ALA A 230 9.24 3.01 0.77
N PRO A 231 10.57 3.24 0.65
CA PRO A 231 11.17 4.57 0.83
C PRO A 231 10.92 5.55 -0.35
N SER A 232 10.04 5.23 -1.28
CA SER A 232 9.75 6.06 -2.46
C SER A 232 8.27 5.96 -2.84
N PHE A 233 7.60 7.09 -3.02
CA PHE A 233 6.21 7.11 -3.48
C PHE A 233 6.05 6.52 -4.87
N ARG A 234 7.03 6.74 -5.76
CA ARG A 234 7.01 6.16 -7.11
C ARG A 234 7.02 4.65 -7.05
N LEU A 235 7.84 4.08 -6.15
CA LEU A 235 7.90 2.65 -5.94
C LEU A 235 6.61 2.12 -5.32
N MET A 236 6.13 2.75 -4.24
CA MET A 236 4.89 2.34 -3.57
C MET A 236 3.70 2.39 -4.52
N HIS A 237 3.57 3.45 -5.32
CA HIS A 237 2.50 3.59 -6.32
C HIS A 237 2.52 2.42 -7.31
N HIS A 238 3.67 2.13 -7.90
CA HIS A 238 3.81 1.02 -8.83
C HIS A 238 3.49 -0.34 -8.18
N LEU A 239 4.09 -0.63 -7.01
CA LEU A 239 3.93 -1.93 -6.34
C LEU A 239 2.48 -2.18 -5.91
N ASN A 240 1.80 -1.17 -5.36
CA ASN A 240 0.40 -1.33 -4.94
C ASN A 240 -0.56 -1.37 -6.13
N ARG A 241 -0.31 -0.63 -7.22
CA ARG A 241 -1.08 -0.78 -8.48
C ARG A 241 -0.91 -2.16 -9.08
N PHE A 242 0.32 -2.66 -9.09
CA PHE A 242 0.62 -4.01 -9.56
C PHE A 242 -0.11 -5.06 -8.72
N ALA A 243 -0.05 -4.95 -7.39
CA ALA A 243 -0.80 -5.84 -6.49
C ALA A 243 -2.30 -5.79 -6.81
N GLN A 244 -2.91 -4.61 -6.93
CA GLN A 244 -4.34 -4.52 -7.26
C GLN A 244 -4.71 -5.17 -8.59
N ASN A 245 -3.89 -5.04 -9.61
CA ASN A 245 -4.16 -5.68 -10.90
C ASN A 245 -4.07 -7.21 -10.80
N VAL A 246 -3.16 -7.74 -9.99
CA VAL A 246 -2.99 -9.20 -9.79
C VAL A 246 -4.07 -9.78 -8.87
N PHE A 247 -4.46 -9.07 -7.81
CA PHE A 247 -5.35 -9.60 -6.78
C PHE A 247 -6.80 -9.13 -6.89
N GLY A 248 -7.06 -7.96 -7.48
CA GLY A 248 -8.38 -7.32 -7.49
C GLY A 248 -9.39 -7.92 -8.47
N VAL A 249 -8.99 -8.83 -9.35
CA VAL A 249 -9.81 -9.29 -10.50
C VAL A 249 -10.44 -10.68 -10.32
N LEU A 250 -10.07 -11.50 -9.31
CA LEU A 250 -10.32 -12.96 -9.42
C LEU A 250 -10.82 -13.68 -8.15
N SER A 251 -11.68 -14.69 -8.38
CA SER A 251 -12.43 -15.51 -7.42
C SER A 251 -11.58 -16.36 -6.45
N SER A 252 -12.25 -16.95 -5.46
CA SER A 252 -11.70 -17.65 -4.30
C SER A 252 -10.88 -18.92 -4.62
N GLU A 253 -11.13 -19.60 -5.75
CA GLU A 253 -10.45 -20.85 -6.11
C GLU A 253 -9.00 -20.66 -6.64
N GLU A 254 -8.65 -19.48 -7.17
CA GLU A 254 -7.33 -19.24 -7.77
C GLU A 254 -6.27 -18.78 -6.76
N SER A 255 -6.63 -18.66 -5.48
CA SER A 255 -5.88 -17.93 -4.43
C SER A 255 -4.48 -18.45 -4.12
N ARG A 256 -4.20 -19.74 -4.35
CA ARG A 256 -2.85 -20.32 -4.13
C ARG A 256 -1.85 -19.97 -5.22
N ASN A 257 -2.28 -19.63 -6.44
CA ASN A 257 -1.40 -19.10 -7.48
C ASN A 257 -1.04 -17.62 -7.26
N LYS A 258 -1.77 -16.89 -6.40
CA LYS A 258 -1.68 -15.43 -6.29
C LYS A 258 -0.52 -14.93 -5.42
N ARG A 259 -0.15 -15.64 -4.34
CA ARG A 259 1.11 -15.37 -3.59
C ARG A 259 2.34 -15.58 -4.48
N ASN A 260 2.26 -16.55 -5.39
CA ASN A 260 3.33 -16.91 -6.31
C ASN A 260 3.56 -15.81 -7.36
N ILE A 261 2.48 -15.23 -7.90
CA ILE A 261 2.57 -14.11 -8.84
C ILE A 261 3.10 -12.84 -8.16
N LEU A 262 2.66 -12.51 -6.94
CA LEU A 262 3.20 -11.33 -6.24
C LEU A 262 4.67 -11.46 -5.88
N ALA A 263 5.12 -12.63 -5.43
CA ALA A 263 6.54 -12.84 -5.15
C ALA A 263 7.38 -12.78 -6.44
N ILE A 264 6.95 -13.45 -7.52
CA ILE A 264 7.64 -13.43 -8.82
C ILE A 264 7.67 -12.03 -9.41
N SER A 265 6.56 -11.28 -9.37
CA SER A 265 6.50 -9.96 -9.97
C SER A 265 7.11 -8.85 -9.11
N LEU A 266 7.10 -8.99 -7.78
CA LEU A 266 7.91 -8.16 -6.89
C LEU A 266 9.39 -8.38 -7.20
N ILE A 267 9.82 -9.62 -7.41
CA ILE A 267 11.21 -9.97 -7.76
C ILE A 267 11.57 -9.47 -9.17
N GLU A 268 10.78 -9.77 -10.20
CA GLU A 268 11.02 -9.30 -11.57
C GLU A 268 11.10 -7.78 -11.64
N TYR A 269 10.27 -7.08 -10.87
CA TYR A 269 10.28 -5.63 -10.83
C TYR A 269 11.42 -5.05 -9.98
N VAL A 270 11.76 -5.66 -8.83
CA VAL A 270 12.99 -5.34 -8.07
C VAL A 270 14.21 -5.50 -9.00
N THR A 271 14.24 -6.54 -9.82
CA THR A 271 15.31 -6.80 -10.79
C THR A 271 15.33 -5.75 -11.92
N LYS A 272 14.18 -5.31 -12.43
CA LYS A 272 14.07 -4.21 -13.43
C LYS A 272 14.45 -2.84 -12.86
N ILE A 273 14.08 -2.54 -11.61
CA ILE A 273 14.46 -1.31 -10.92
C ILE A 273 15.96 -1.25 -10.66
N GLN A 274 16.59 -2.36 -10.29
CA GLN A 274 18.05 -2.43 -10.13
C GLN A 274 18.81 -2.10 -11.40
N ALA A 275 18.30 -2.54 -12.55
CA ALA A 275 18.88 -2.20 -13.84
C ALA A 275 18.78 -0.69 -14.14
N THR A 276 17.83 0.01 -13.51
CA THR A 276 17.47 1.40 -13.83
C THR A 276 18.05 2.42 -12.83
N LEU A 277 18.13 2.10 -11.53
CA LEU A 277 18.39 3.10 -10.49
C LEU A 277 19.70 2.96 -9.71
N GLY A 278 20.47 1.88 -9.90
CA GLY A 278 21.90 1.82 -9.50
C GLY A 278 22.28 2.14 -8.05
N ILE A 279 21.32 2.27 -7.12
CA ILE A 279 21.57 2.66 -5.73
C ILE A 279 20.59 1.88 -4.84
N TRP A 280 21.13 1.11 -3.91
CA TRP A 280 20.40 0.70 -2.71
C TRP A 280 21.31 0.82 -1.49
N THR A 281 21.06 1.83 -0.66
CA THR A 281 21.20 1.68 0.79
C THR A 281 19.96 0.92 1.28
N GLY A 282 20.14 -0.08 2.15
CA GLY A 282 19.14 -1.07 2.60
C GLY A 282 17.69 -0.63 2.65
N MET A 283 16.83 -1.29 1.87
CA MET A 283 15.41 -0.95 1.84
C MET A 283 14.63 -1.54 3.00
N ASN A 284 13.98 -0.67 3.76
CA ASN A 284 12.86 -1.00 4.62
C ASN A 284 11.58 -1.15 3.77
N ILE A 285 11.48 -2.18 2.91
CA ILE A 285 10.18 -2.55 2.34
C ILE A 285 9.41 -3.33 3.40
N GLU A 286 8.22 -2.85 3.72
CA GLU A 286 7.33 -3.48 4.67
C GLU A 286 6.04 -3.84 3.93
N ILE A 287 5.66 -5.12 3.97
CA ILE A 287 4.33 -5.55 3.57
C ILE A 287 3.47 -5.44 4.81
N ILE A 288 2.51 -4.51 4.75
CA ILE A 288 1.50 -4.32 5.77
C ILE A 288 0.35 -5.25 5.43
N THR A 289 0.00 -6.15 6.35
CA THR A 289 -1.17 -7.02 6.22
C THR A 289 -2.19 -6.65 7.27
N ARG A 290 -3.43 -6.46 6.86
CA ARG A 290 -4.56 -6.19 7.75
C ARG A 290 -5.55 -7.33 7.65
N GLN A 291 -5.89 -7.91 8.80
CA GLN A 291 -6.97 -8.87 8.93
C GLN A 291 -7.90 -8.39 10.05
N ASP A 292 -9.16 -8.14 9.70
CA ASP A 292 -10.15 -7.50 10.58
C ASP A 292 -9.64 -6.14 11.14
N ASP A 293 -9.38 -6.08 12.45
CA ASP A 293 -8.87 -4.89 13.17
C ASP A 293 -7.40 -5.05 13.62
N GLN A 294 -6.70 -6.09 13.16
CA GLN A 294 -5.28 -6.31 13.43
C GLN A 294 -4.42 -5.90 12.23
N VAL A 295 -3.31 -5.22 12.53
CA VAL A 295 -2.30 -4.80 11.56
C VAL A 295 -0.99 -5.50 11.88
N ASP A 296 -0.54 -6.34 10.95
CA ASP A 296 0.71 -7.05 11.01
C ASP A 296 1.72 -6.50 9.99
N PHE A 297 3.00 -6.65 10.33
CA PHE A 297 4.12 -6.15 9.54
C PHE A 297 5.00 -7.33 9.14
N PHE A 298 5.22 -7.48 7.83
CA PHE A 298 6.25 -8.35 7.31
C PHE A 298 7.34 -7.50 6.64
N SER A 299 8.51 -7.43 7.27
CA SER A 299 9.70 -6.85 6.66
C SER A 299 10.54 -7.96 6.03
N LEU A 300 11.01 -7.73 4.80
CA LEU A 300 11.96 -8.65 4.19
C LEU A 300 13.34 -8.45 4.85
N PRO A 301 13.97 -9.48 5.43
CA PRO A 301 15.28 -9.33 6.04
C PRO A 301 16.30 -8.79 5.02
N TYR A 302 17.14 -7.84 5.43
CA TYR A 302 18.13 -7.19 4.55
C TYR A 302 19.00 -8.20 3.78
N GLU A 303 19.41 -9.29 4.43
CA GLU A 303 20.17 -10.37 3.80
C GLU A 303 19.42 -11.04 2.64
N ILE A 304 18.11 -11.26 2.81
CA ILE A 304 17.25 -11.85 1.77
C ILE A 304 17.09 -10.87 0.61
N ILE A 305 16.85 -9.59 0.92
CA ILE A 305 16.79 -8.53 -0.11
C ILE A 305 18.09 -8.50 -0.91
N LYS A 306 19.26 -8.48 -0.24
CA LYS A 306 20.57 -8.45 -0.89
C LYS A 306 20.83 -9.68 -1.75
N LEU A 307 20.32 -10.84 -1.34
CA LEU A 307 20.46 -12.11 -2.04
C LEU A 307 19.58 -12.18 -3.29
N ILE A 308 18.27 -11.90 -3.17
CA ILE A 308 17.36 -11.84 -4.33
C ILE A 308 17.64 -10.65 -5.25
N SER A 309 18.42 -9.69 -4.75
CA SER A 309 18.92 -8.54 -5.50
C SER A 309 20.16 -8.85 -6.34
N ASP A 310 20.78 -10.03 -6.20
CA ASP A 310 21.92 -10.40 -7.02
C ASP A 310 21.46 -10.75 -8.44
N ARG A 311 21.98 -10.09 -9.48
CA ARG A 311 21.55 -10.33 -10.87
C ARG A 311 21.59 -11.82 -11.26
N PRO A 312 22.68 -12.57 -11.03
CA PRO A 312 22.73 -14.01 -11.24
C PRO A 312 21.63 -14.78 -10.51
N ILE A 313 21.46 -14.54 -9.20
CA ILE A 313 20.48 -15.25 -8.36
C ILE A 313 19.06 -14.92 -8.82
N ALA A 314 18.74 -13.64 -9.05
CA ALA A 314 17.44 -13.18 -9.50
C ALA A 314 17.05 -13.77 -10.87
N SER A 315 18.00 -13.76 -11.81
CA SER A 315 17.81 -14.36 -13.13
C SER A 315 17.53 -15.85 -13.02
N LEU A 316 18.26 -16.56 -12.15
CA LEU A 316 18.11 -17.99 -11.98
C LEU A 316 16.78 -18.35 -11.28
N LEU A 317 16.39 -17.60 -10.26
CA LEU A 317 15.08 -17.72 -9.61
C LEU A 317 13.92 -17.50 -10.60
N SER A 318 14.03 -16.48 -11.45
CA SER A 318 13.05 -16.20 -12.51
C SER A 318 12.98 -17.34 -13.54
N GLN A 319 14.14 -17.87 -13.97
CA GLN A 319 14.19 -19.00 -14.91
C GLN A 319 13.55 -20.27 -14.36
N ILE A 320 13.84 -20.61 -13.09
CA ILE A 320 13.25 -21.74 -12.37
C ILE A 320 11.73 -21.56 -12.31
N GLY A 321 11.27 -20.40 -11.81
CA GLY A 321 9.84 -20.04 -11.79
C GLY A 321 8.98 -20.86 -10.81
N GLU A 322 9.58 -21.69 -9.95
CA GLU A 322 8.87 -22.50 -8.95
C GLU A 322 8.87 -21.81 -7.59
N PHE A 323 7.66 -21.59 -7.05
CA PHE A 323 7.49 -20.86 -5.81
C PHE A 323 8.00 -21.60 -4.57
N GLY A 324 7.87 -22.93 -4.53
CA GLY A 324 8.43 -23.73 -3.44
C GLY A 324 9.93 -23.48 -3.28
N ILE A 325 10.65 -23.40 -4.41
CA ILE A 325 12.09 -23.10 -4.45
C ILE A 325 12.39 -21.68 -3.95
N LEU A 326 11.60 -20.69 -4.38
CA LEU A 326 11.74 -19.31 -3.91
C LEU A 326 11.50 -19.20 -2.39
N ASN A 327 10.48 -19.85 -1.84
CA ASN A 327 10.21 -19.80 -0.40
C ASN A 327 11.37 -20.35 0.42
N TYR A 328 11.99 -21.46 0.00
CA TYR A 328 13.17 -21.96 0.70
C TYR A 328 14.32 -20.95 0.71
N VAL A 329 14.44 -20.10 -0.33
CA VAL A 329 15.41 -18.99 -0.33
C VAL A 329 15.00 -17.87 0.62
N LEU A 330 13.72 -17.46 0.60
CA LEU A 330 13.19 -16.40 1.48
C LEU A 330 13.26 -16.79 2.97
N ASP A 331 12.97 -18.06 3.28
CA ASP A 331 13.00 -18.63 4.63
C ASP A 331 14.43 -18.99 5.10
N LYS A 332 15.46 -18.70 4.29
CA LYS A 332 16.86 -19.09 4.50
C LYS A 332 17.08 -20.60 4.69
N ASN A 333 16.15 -21.44 4.23
CA ASN A 333 16.19 -22.89 4.38
C ASN A 333 16.90 -23.55 3.18
N PHE A 334 18.18 -23.23 3.03
CA PHE A 334 19.01 -23.75 1.93
C PHE A 334 19.29 -25.26 2.03
N SER A 335 19.22 -25.83 3.23
CA SER A 335 19.33 -27.28 3.45
C SER A 335 18.19 -28.05 2.78
N GLN A 336 16.95 -27.59 2.97
CA GLN A 336 15.79 -28.23 2.34
C GLN A 336 15.82 -28.05 0.82
N LEU A 337 16.28 -26.88 0.36
CA LEU A 337 16.45 -26.61 -1.06
C LEU A 337 17.44 -27.59 -1.71
N MET A 338 18.57 -27.86 -1.05
CA MET A 338 19.54 -28.86 -1.51
C MET A 338 18.95 -30.28 -1.53
N GLU A 339 18.19 -30.68 -0.50
CA GLU A 339 17.53 -31.98 -0.45
C GLU A 339 16.56 -32.18 -1.63
N ILE A 340 15.78 -31.14 -1.95
CA ILE A 340 14.88 -31.13 -3.11
C ILE A 340 15.68 -31.27 -4.40
N GLY A 341 16.78 -30.51 -4.55
CA GLY A 341 17.69 -30.65 -5.68
C GLY A 341 18.17 -32.09 -5.87
N TYR A 342 18.64 -32.74 -4.81
CA TYR A 342 19.09 -34.14 -4.86
C TYR A 342 17.97 -35.10 -5.26
N ARG A 343 16.77 -34.94 -4.69
CA ARG A 343 15.63 -35.81 -4.98
C ARG A 343 15.13 -35.63 -6.42
N LEU A 344 15.07 -34.40 -6.92
CA LEU A 344 14.72 -34.10 -8.31
C LEU A 344 15.78 -34.65 -9.29
N LEU A 345 17.07 -34.52 -8.97
CA LEU A 345 18.15 -35.09 -9.78
C LEU A 345 18.03 -36.61 -9.85
N ARG A 346 17.84 -37.27 -8.70
CA ARG A 346 17.70 -38.73 -8.62
C ARG A 346 16.53 -39.24 -9.47
N ILE A 347 15.40 -38.53 -9.45
CA ILE A 347 14.24 -38.89 -10.27
C ILE A 347 14.54 -38.60 -11.76
N GLY A 348 15.13 -37.45 -12.08
CA GLY A 348 15.44 -37.05 -13.44
C GLY A 348 16.52 -37.88 -14.15
N LEU A 349 17.31 -38.65 -13.41
CA LEU A 349 18.26 -39.63 -13.96
C LEU A 349 17.62 -40.99 -14.30
N LYS A 350 16.38 -41.25 -13.85
CA LYS A 350 15.66 -42.48 -14.18
C LYS A 350 15.18 -42.46 -15.64
N PRO A 351 15.19 -43.61 -16.35
CA PRO A 351 14.59 -43.71 -17.67
C PRO A 351 13.10 -43.35 -17.65
N LYS A 352 12.64 -42.54 -18.62
CA LYS A 352 11.23 -42.15 -18.76
C LYS A 352 10.36 -43.42 -18.85
N GLY A 353 9.42 -43.57 -17.91
CA GLY A 353 8.54 -44.74 -17.78
C GLY A 353 8.83 -45.65 -16.58
N THR A 354 9.96 -45.46 -15.88
CA THR A 354 10.30 -46.21 -14.65
C THR A 354 9.99 -45.44 -13.36
N HIS A 355 9.29 -44.31 -13.48
CA HIS A 355 8.92 -43.47 -12.34
C HIS A 355 7.86 -44.19 -11.51
N GLY A 356 8.17 -44.45 -10.24
CA GLY A 356 7.19 -45.01 -9.32
C GLY A 356 6.09 -43.98 -9.00
N LYS A 357 4.99 -44.45 -8.41
CA LYS A 357 3.91 -43.58 -7.91
C LYS A 357 4.45 -42.49 -6.98
N SER A 358 5.37 -42.85 -6.08
CA SER A 358 6.03 -41.92 -5.15
C SER A 358 6.89 -40.85 -5.85
N ASP A 359 7.55 -41.18 -6.97
CA ASP A 359 8.35 -40.20 -7.72
C ASP A 359 7.44 -39.17 -8.41
N SER A 360 6.35 -39.65 -9.00
CA SER A 360 5.34 -38.81 -9.67
C SER A 360 4.61 -37.92 -8.67
N ASP A 361 4.24 -38.46 -7.50
CA ASP A 361 3.60 -37.69 -6.43
C ASP A 361 4.52 -36.57 -5.92
N PHE A 362 5.81 -36.86 -5.73
CA PHE A 362 6.80 -35.86 -5.32
C PHE A 362 6.96 -34.76 -6.37
N ILE A 363 7.14 -35.09 -7.65
CA ILE A 363 7.25 -34.09 -8.73
C ILE A 363 6.02 -33.20 -8.77
N ASN A 364 4.81 -33.77 -8.66
CA ASN A 364 3.57 -33.00 -8.73
C ASN A 364 3.34 -32.09 -7.53
N GLN A 365 3.84 -32.48 -6.36
CA GLN A 365 3.79 -31.68 -5.13
C GLN A 365 4.87 -30.58 -5.11
N THR A 366 6.04 -30.82 -5.70
CA THR A 366 7.19 -29.90 -5.65
C THR A 366 7.26 -28.94 -6.85
N LEU A 367 6.89 -29.40 -8.05
CA LEU A 367 6.96 -28.62 -9.29
C LEU A 367 5.55 -28.36 -9.80
N HIS A 368 5.20 -27.11 -10.02
CA HIS A 368 3.89 -26.71 -10.53
C HIS A 368 3.91 -26.43 -12.03
N LEU A 369 5.05 -26.02 -12.59
CA LEU A 369 5.14 -25.70 -14.01
C LEU A 369 5.31 -26.98 -14.84
N ASN A 370 4.48 -27.12 -15.88
CA ASN A 370 4.53 -28.29 -16.77
C ASN A 370 5.92 -28.46 -17.43
N LYS A 371 6.58 -27.36 -17.80
CA LYS A 371 7.97 -27.37 -18.32
C LYS A 371 8.94 -28.04 -17.34
N ASN A 372 8.77 -27.80 -16.05
CA ASN A 372 9.66 -28.26 -14.98
C ASN A 372 9.35 -29.71 -14.61
N ARG A 373 8.06 -30.08 -14.54
CA ARG A 373 7.64 -31.48 -14.36
C ARG A 373 8.18 -32.40 -15.46
N SER A 374 8.28 -31.87 -16.69
CA SER A 374 8.79 -32.61 -17.84
C SER A 374 10.31 -32.85 -17.79
N ASN A 375 11.03 -32.03 -17.03
CA ASN A 375 12.48 -32.10 -16.87
C ASN A 375 12.95 -31.78 -15.44
N PRO A 376 12.71 -32.69 -14.46
CA PRO A 376 13.11 -32.49 -13.07
C PRO A 376 14.63 -32.33 -12.90
N ARG A 377 15.41 -32.97 -13.78
CA ARG A 377 16.88 -32.88 -13.79
C ARG A 377 17.36 -31.44 -14.03
N TYR A 378 16.79 -30.76 -15.03
CA TYR A 378 17.16 -29.39 -15.34
C TYR A 378 16.86 -28.44 -14.16
N VAL A 379 15.73 -28.63 -13.50
CA VAL A 379 15.39 -27.86 -12.29
C VAL A 379 16.39 -28.13 -11.17
N ALA A 380 16.79 -29.39 -10.96
CA ALA A 380 17.80 -29.74 -9.97
C ALA A 380 19.15 -29.06 -10.25
N GLU A 381 19.60 -29.05 -11.51
CA GLU A 381 20.83 -28.35 -11.93
C GLU A 381 20.76 -26.85 -11.62
N GLN A 382 19.61 -26.21 -11.89
CA GLN A 382 19.38 -24.81 -11.55
C GLN A 382 19.35 -24.57 -10.03
N ILE A 383 18.78 -25.48 -9.24
CA ILE A 383 18.80 -25.41 -7.76
C ILE A 383 20.24 -25.45 -7.24
N PHE A 384 21.08 -26.36 -7.75
CA PHE A 384 22.46 -26.45 -7.29
C PHE A 384 23.27 -25.20 -7.65
N GLN A 385 23.08 -24.65 -8.85
CA GLN A 385 23.67 -23.38 -9.26
C GLN A 385 23.24 -22.24 -8.34
N LEU A 386 21.96 -22.21 -7.97
CA LEU A 386 21.40 -21.21 -7.07
C LEU A 386 22.05 -21.28 -5.68
N CYS A 387 22.14 -22.48 -5.10
CA CYS A 387 22.79 -22.70 -3.81
C CYS A 387 24.28 -22.32 -3.84
N ALA A 388 25.00 -22.64 -4.92
CA ALA A 388 26.41 -22.28 -5.07
C ALA A 388 26.62 -20.76 -5.11
N LEU A 389 25.81 -20.04 -5.88
CA LEU A 389 25.87 -18.57 -5.96
C LEU A 389 25.56 -17.90 -4.61
N ILE A 390 24.57 -18.44 -3.89
CA ILE A 390 24.21 -17.96 -2.56
C ILE A 390 25.36 -18.16 -1.57
N GLU A 391 26.01 -19.32 -1.59
CA GLU A 391 27.10 -19.64 -0.68
C GLU A 391 28.35 -18.82 -0.98
N GLU A 392 28.66 -18.61 -2.26
CA GLU A 392 29.75 -17.73 -2.70
C GLU A 392 29.55 -16.29 -2.20
N LYS A 393 28.32 -15.77 -2.33
CA LYS A 393 27.99 -14.42 -1.86
C LYS A 393 28.15 -14.26 -0.36
N LYS A 394 27.67 -15.24 0.43
CA LYS A 394 27.88 -15.26 1.90
C LYS A 394 29.36 -15.27 2.28
N ARG A 395 30.19 -16.03 1.56
CA ARG A 395 31.63 -16.12 1.82
C ARG A 395 32.34 -14.79 1.55
N ARG A 396 32.02 -14.10 0.46
CA ARG A 396 32.61 -12.79 0.10
C ARG A 396 32.33 -11.73 1.18
N GLU A 397 31.11 -11.68 1.68
CA GLU A 397 30.71 -10.74 2.74
C GLU A 397 31.46 -10.99 4.06
N THR A 398 31.67 -12.26 4.39
CA THR A 398 32.45 -12.64 5.59
C THR A 398 33.92 -12.20 5.47
N HIS A 399 34.51 -12.28 4.28
CA HIS A 399 35.91 -11.88 4.04
C HIS A 399 36.09 -10.35 4.03
N GLU A 400 35.15 -9.60 3.44
CA GLU A 400 35.15 -8.13 3.46
C GLU A 400 35.09 -7.60 4.90
N TYR A 401 34.20 -8.16 5.74
CA TYR A 401 34.08 -7.77 7.15
C TYR A 401 35.37 -7.98 7.96
N ILE A 402 36.07 -9.08 7.74
CA ILE A 402 37.35 -9.41 8.39
C ILE A 402 38.48 -8.48 7.91
N SER A 403 38.43 -8.03 6.65
CA SER A 403 39.43 -7.11 6.09
C SER A 403 39.26 -5.67 6.59
N THR A 404 38.02 -5.22 6.84
CA THR A 404 37.73 -3.88 7.36
C THR A 404 37.89 -3.74 8.87
N SER A 405 37.85 -4.84 9.63
CA SER A 405 38.04 -4.84 11.09
C SER A 405 39.51 -5.00 11.53
N ARG A 406 40.44 -5.09 10.57
CA ARG A 406 41.90 -5.15 10.78
C ARG A 406 42.65 -3.88 10.36
N ASN A 407 41.94 -2.83 9.97
CA ASN A 407 42.51 -1.51 9.65
C ASN A 407 42.14 -0.46 10.68
#